data_AF-A0A8T5LL94-F1
#
_entry.id   AF-A0A8T5LL94-F1
#
_cell.length_a   1.000
_cell.length_b   1.000
_cell.length_c   1.000
_cell.angle_alpha   90.00
_cell.angle_beta   90.00
_cell.angle_gamma   90.00
#
_symmetry.space_group_name_H-M   'P 1'
#
loop_
_entity.id
_entity.type
_entity.pdbx_description
1 polymer ?
#
loop_
_entity_poly.entity_id
_entity_poly.type
_entity_poly.pdbx_seq_one_letter_code
_entity_poly.pdbx_strand_id
1 'polypeptide(L)'
;TYHSVDRCSGNTLIEYYCYNDQKTPKSETKTCENGCIDGACVSSVCGNGKKEAGEECDDGNTANDDDCSSTCKLEICGDNIIQTKEECDDGNQINTDNCLDSCKSAKCGDKFVQQNVEECDDENSINNDSCTNQCKLPICGDNIKQINEECDDGNQIIGDGCSLTCSKELDTDKDSIFDPVDNCPTFYNPDQEIVWITPTGGTASASSYYTAYFHSLHYGEATDISGNLPKYVFDTYIEDGWWSRNIKDSTPQIPAWLEYDFGKGNEKVIKGYSILTYEQETPLDFNEGMNPKSWTFEGFNNNWLGLDTVSDGNLTMMTDKEINVKKYTKMFYFNNDVAYQKYRIMITSSENELSTRISEMKFLVCE
;
A
#
# COMPACT_ATOMS: atom_id res chain seq x y z
N THR A 1 22.92 15.18 -81.95
CA THR A 1 22.57 13.74 -81.91
C THR A 1 21.23 13.59 -82.59
N TYR A 2 21.16 12.83 -83.68
CA TYR A 2 19.87 12.44 -84.23
C TYR A 2 19.51 11.09 -83.60
N HIS A 3 18.38 11.03 -82.90
CA HIS A 3 17.81 9.76 -82.43
C HIS A 3 17.05 9.13 -83.60
N SER A 4 17.39 7.89 -83.93
CA SER A 4 16.59 7.07 -84.85
C SER A 4 15.49 6.35 -84.07
N VAL A 5 14.62 5.61 -84.78
CA VAL A 5 13.51 4.88 -84.16
C VAL A 5 14.06 3.74 -83.29
N ASP A 6 13.84 3.85 -81.98
CA ASP A 6 14.18 2.81 -81.01
C ASP A 6 13.29 1.56 -81.22
N ARG A 7 13.81 0.38 -80.89
CA ARG A 7 13.11 -0.89 -81.15
C ARG A 7 13.16 -1.84 -79.98
N CYS A 8 12.11 -2.64 -79.85
CA CYS A 8 12.03 -3.71 -78.88
C CYS A 8 12.43 -5.06 -79.48
N SER A 9 13.17 -5.86 -78.72
CA SER A 9 13.44 -7.28 -78.99
C SER A 9 13.17 -8.09 -77.72
N GLY A 10 11.97 -8.66 -77.64
CA GLY A 10 11.45 -9.23 -76.38
C GLY A 10 11.40 -8.16 -75.28
N ASN A 11 12.01 -8.44 -74.13
CA ASN A 11 12.13 -7.49 -73.02
C ASN A 11 13.34 -6.53 -73.15
N THR A 12 14.03 -6.49 -74.30
CA THR A 12 15.19 -5.60 -74.49
C THR A 12 14.82 -4.40 -75.35
N LEU A 13 15.02 -3.19 -74.82
CA LEU A 13 15.01 -1.94 -75.57
C LEU A 13 16.36 -1.72 -76.23
N ILE A 14 16.36 -1.46 -77.54
CA ILE A 14 17.54 -1.11 -78.33
C ILE A 14 17.42 0.35 -78.76
N GLU A 15 18.23 1.20 -78.14
CA GLU A 15 18.28 2.64 -78.45
C GLU A 15 19.33 2.92 -79.52
N TYR A 16 18.94 3.60 -80.59
CA TYR A 16 19.85 3.89 -81.70
C TYR A 16 20.19 5.39 -81.79
N TYR A 17 21.48 5.72 -81.78
CA TYR A 17 21.95 7.10 -81.81
C TYR A 17 23.10 7.32 -82.80
N CYS A 18 23.13 8.52 -83.37
CA CYS A 18 24.21 9.02 -84.24
C CYS A 18 24.81 10.30 -83.64
N TYR A 19 26.12 10.29 -83.40
CA TYR A 19 26.88 11.51 -83.10
C TYR A 19 27.09 12.32 -84.38
N ASN A 20 26.97 13.66 -84.31
CA ASN A 20 26.96 14.55 -85.47
C ASN A 20 28.17 14.39 -86.41
N ASP A 21 29.28 13.84 -85.92
CA ASP A 21 30.54 13.72 -86.66
C ASP A 21 30.84 12.29 -87.16
N GLN A 22 29.98 11.30 -86.88
CA GLN A 22 30.21 9.90 -87.25
C GLN A 22 29.02 9.33 -88.04
N LYS A 23 29.24 9.00 -89.32
CA LYS A 23 28.24 8.37 -90.21
C LYS A 23 27.95 6.89 -89.87
N THR A 24 28.42 6.38 -88.73
CA THR A 24 28.23 5.00 -88.27
C THR A 24 27.20 4.96 -87.13
N PRO A 25 26.06 4.29 -87.30
CA PRO A 25 25.07 4.11 -86.24
C PRO A 25 25.65 3.33 -85.06
N LYS A 26 25.35 3.77 -83.83
CA LYS A 26 25.61 3.01 -82.60
C LYS A 26 24.29 2.61 -81.95
N SER A 27 24.31 1.56 -81.15
CA SER A 27 23.16 1.08 -80.38
C SER A 27 23.54 0.72 -78.97
N GLU A 28 22.69 1.06 -78.01
CA GLU A 28 22.75 0.58 -76.63
C GLU A 28 21.52 -0.29 -76.32
N THR A 29 21.71 -1.28 -75.45
CA THR A 29 20.64 -2.21 -75.08
C THR A 29 20.32 -2.07 -73.60
N LYS A 30 19.06 -1.84 -73.27
CA LYS A 30 18.52 -1.80 -71.91
C LYS A 30 17.52 -2.94 -71.72
N THR A 31 17.66 -3.71 -70.65
CA THR A 31 16.64 -4.72 -70.31
C THR A 31 15.49 -4.03 -69.58
N CYS A 32 14.26 -4.24 -70.03
CA CYS A 32 13.04 -3.71 -69.43
C CYS A 32 12.41 -4.81 -68.57
N GLU A 33 12.14 -4.50 -67.30
CA GLU A 33 11.59 -5.46 -66.34
C GLU A 33 10.15 -5.87 -66.71
N ASN A 34 9.30 -4.90 -67.08
CA ASN A 34 7.89 -5.14 -67.46
C ASN A 34 7.67 -5.22 -68.99
N GLY A 35 8.75 -5.51 -69.73
CA GLY A 35 8.70 -5.62 -71.19
C GLY A 35 8.92 -4.31 -71.95
N CYS A 36 9.03 -4.42 -73.27
CA CYS A 36 9.30 -3.31 -74.18
C CYS A 36 8.21 -3.27 -75.27
N ILE A 37 7.56 -2.11 -75.44
CA ILE A 37 6.54 -1.87 -76.47
C ILE A 37 6.86 -0.56 -77.18
N ASP A 38 6.76 -0.55 -78.52
CA ASP A 38 6.95 0.64 -79.38
C ASP A 38 8.23 1.47 -79.10
N GLY A 39 9.33 0.79 -78.76
CA GLY A 39 10.62 1.44 -78.53
C GLY A 39 10.73 2.11 -77.16
N ALA A 40 9.93 1.70 -76.18
CA ALA A 40 10.04 2.14 -74.79
C ALA A 40 9.88 0.97 -73.82
N CYS A 41 10.54 1.05 -72.66
CA CYS A 41 10.24 0.16 -71.53
C CYS A 41 8.86 0.49 -70.97
N VAL A 42 8.06 -0.53 -70.68
CA VAL A 42 6.79 -0.39 -69.99
C VAL A 42 7.09 -0.11 -68.51
N SER A 43 6.54 0.98 -67.97
CA SER A 43 6.56 1.25 -66.53
C SER A 43 5.54 0.35 -65.84
N SER A 44 5.78 -0.04 -64.58
CA SER A 44 4.74 -0.68 -63.78
C SER A 44 3.53 0.23 -63.66
N VAL A 45 2.34 -0.36 -63.73
CA VAL A 45 1.08 0.36 -63.56
C VAL A 45 0.23 -0.36 -62.54
N CYS A 46 0.14 0.22 -61.36
CA CYS A 46 -0.68 -0.31 -60.29
C CYS A 46 -2.16 -0.36 -60.67
N GLY A 47 -2.82 -1.48 -60.37
CA GLY A 47 -4.24 -1.70 -60.57
C GLY A 47 -4.60 -2.23 -61.96
N ASN A 48 -3.65 -2.87 -62.65
CA ASN A 48 -3.85 -3.38 -64.01
C ASN A 48 -4.21 -4.89 -64.05
N GLY A 49 -4.28 -5.53 -62.89
CA GLY A 49 -4.58 -6.95 -62.68
C GLY A 49 -3.35 -7.85 -62.80
N LYS A 50 -2.14 -7.30 -62.84
CA LYS A 50 -0.90 -8.04 -62.94
C LYS A 50 0.13 -7.49 -61.97
N LYS A 51 0.56 -8.33 -61.03
CA LYS A 51 1.69 -8.03 -60.15
C LYS A 51 2.99 -7.92 -60.95
N GLU A 52 3.49 -6.70 -61.11
CA GLU A 52 4.71 -6.35 -61.85
C GLU A 52 5.92 -6.14 -60.93
N ALA A 53 7.12 -6.00 -61.50
CA ALA A 53 8.32 -5.75 -60.70
C ALA A 53 8.22 -4.38 -60.00
N GLY A 54 8.40 -4.36 -58.68
CA GLY A 54 8.24 -3.18 -57.83
C GLY A 54 6.92 -3.12 -57.06
N GLU A 55 5.95 -3.98 -57.40
CA GLU A 55 4.65 -4.08 -56.72
C GLU A 55 4.65 -5.23 -55.70
N GLU A 56 4.03 -5.00 -54.54
CA GLU A 56 3.82 -6.04 -53.52
C GLU A 56 2.52 -6.81 -53.78
N CYS A 57 1.53 -6.15 -54.37
CA CYS A 57 0.23 -6.68 -54.78
C CYS A 57 -0.27 -5.95 -56.04
N ASP A 58 -1.30 -6.49 -56.70
CA ASP A 58 -2.15 -5.78 -57.67
C ASP A 58 -3.49 -6.52 -57.70
N ASP A 59 -4.58 -5.83 -57.37
CA ASP A 59 -5.95 -6.40 -57.29
C ASP A 59 -6.84 -6.02 -58.49
N GLY A 60 -6.26 -5.40 -59.52
CA GLY A 60 -6.99 -4.96 -60.70
C GLY A 60 -7.66 -3.59 -60.58
N ASN A 61 -7.38 -2.82 -59.53
CA ASN A 61 -7.79 -1.42 -59.44
C ASN A 61 -6.86 -0.58 -58.53
N THR A 62 -7.21 0.69 -58.29
CA THR A 62 -6.41 1.62 -57.45
C THR A 62 -7.23 2.21 -56.32
N ALA A 63 -8.27 1.50 -55.86
CA ALA A 63 -8.91 1.81 -54.60
C ALA A 63 -7.92 1.48 -53.46
N ASN A 64 -8.25 1.96 -52.27
CA ASN A 64 -7.60 1.49 -51.05
C ASN A 64 -8.66 0.74 -50.24
N ASP A 65 -8.24 0.00 -49.24
CA ASP A 65 -9.03 -0.83 -48.33
C ASP A 65 -9.65 -2.10 -48.98
N ASP A 66 -9.14 -2.50 -50.14
CA ASP A 66 -9.57 -3.66 -50.93
C ASP A 66 -8.47 -4.68 -51.24
N ASP A 67 -7.51 -4.81 -50.32
CA ASP A 67 -6.42 -5.80 -50.28
C ASP A 67 -5.12 -5.32 -50.96
N CYS A 68 -5.20 -4.31 -51.83
CA CYS A 68 -4.04 -3.67 -52.42
C CYS A 68 -4.21 -2.16 -52.54
N SER A 69 -3.30 -1.41 -51.92
CA SER A 69 -3.38 0.06 -51.97
C SER A 69 -3.20 0.60 -53.39
N SER A 70 -3.63 1.85 -53.60
CA SER A 70 -3.40 2.64 -54.83
C SER A 70 -1.93 2.82 -55.24
N THR A 71 -0.98 2.38 -54.41
CA THR A 71 0.46 2.38 -54.68
C THR A 71 1.07 0.97 -54.76
N CYS A 72 0.21 -0.05 -54.83
CA CYS A 72 0.57 -1.47 -54.93
C CYS A 72 1.41 -1.98 -53.76
N LYS A 73 1.07 -1.48 -52.57
CA LYS A 73 1.50 -2.00 -51.27
C LYS A 73 0.39 -2.86 -50.67
N LEU A 74 0.78 -3.97 -50.06
CA LEU A 74 -0.14 -4.82 -49.33
C LEU A 74 -0.71 -4.04 -48.15
N GLU A 75 -2.03 -4.09 -47.99
CA GLU A 75 -2.74 -3.48 -46.87
C GLU A 75 -2.80 -4.52 -45.76
N ILE A 76 -1.91 -4.39 -44.77
CA ILE A 76 -1.78 -5.32 -43.66
C ILE A 76 -1.64 -4.55 -42.35
N CYS A 77 -2.03 -5.22 -41.28
CA CYS A 77 -1.79 -4.72 -39.94
C CYS A 77 -0.28 -4.64 -39.63
N GLY A 78 0.15 -3.48 -39.17
CA GLY A 78 1.52 -3.18 -38.78
C GLY A 78 2.34 -2.51 -39.90
N ASP A 79 1.69 -1.85 -40.87
CA ASP A 79 2.38 -1.16 -41.97
C ASP A 79 2.51 0.36 -41.77
N ASN A 80 2.08 0.87 -40.60
CA ASN A 80 1.93 2.28 -40.23
C ASN A 80 0.83 3.03 -40.98
N ILE A 81 -0.11 2.34 -41.63
CA ILE A 81 -1.21 2.95 -42.37
C ILE A 81 -2.52 2.38 -41.84
N ILE A 82 -3.24 3.16 -41.03
CA ILE A 82 -4.57 2.77 -40.53
C ILE A 82 -5.55 2.69 -41.69
N GLN A 83 -6.02 1.48 -41.98
CA GLN A 83 -7.01 1.18 -43.01
C GLN A 83 -8.43 1.22 -42.45
N THR A 84 -9.46 1.26 -43.29
CA THR A 84 -10.86 1.41 -42.86
C THR A 84 -11.35 0.25 -41.95
N LYS A 85 -10.73 -0.94 -42.05
CA LYS A 85 -11.08 -2.11 -41.24
C LYS A 85 -10.32 -2.18 -39.90
N GLU A 86 -9.34 -1.30 -39.69
CA GLU A 86 -8.44 -1.29 -38.55
C GLU A 86 -8.89 -0.29 -37.48
N GLU A 87 -8.70 -0.62 -36.21
CA GLU A 87 -8.94 0.30 -35.09
C GLU A 87 -7.66 1.07 -34.71
N CYS A 88 -6.50 0.50 -35.02
CA CYS A 88 -5.17 1.05 -34.81
C CYS A 88 -4.19 0.40 -35.80
N ASP A 89 -3.04 1.03 -36.00
CA ASP A 89 -1.85 0.44 -36.64
C ASP A 89 -0.65 1.20 -36.07
N ASP A 90 0.31 0.48 -35.49
CA ASP A 90 1.50 1.05 -34.86
C ASP A 90 2.82 0.62 -35.55
N GLY A 91 2.70 0.07 -36.76
CA GLY A 91 3.84 -0.27 -37.60
C GLY A 91 4.58 -1.54 -37.21
N ASN A 92 4.00 -2.40 -36.37
CA ASN A 92 4.64 -3.64 -35.97
C ASN A 92 3.59 -4.77 -35.73
N GLN A 93 4.06 -5.95 -35.29
CA GLN A 93 3.22 -7.13 -35.02
C GLN A 93 3.37 -7.63 -33.57
N ILE A 94 3.50 -6.71 -32.62
CA ILE A 94 3.78 -6.99 -31.21
C ILE A 94 2.50 -6.77 -30.41
N ASN A 95 1.89 -7.86 -29.96
CA ASN A 95 0.65 -7.79 -29.17
C ASN A 95 0.79 -7.21 -27.75
N THR A 96 2.00 -6.85 -27.30
CA THR A 96 2.25 -6.36 -25.94
C THR A 96 2.39 -4.84 -25.85
N ASP A 97 2.02 -4.12 -26.91
CA ASP A 97 1.93 -2.67 -26.93
C ASP A 97 0.46 -2.22 -27.10
N ASN A 98 0.24 -1.02 -27.65
CA ASN A 98 -1.10 -0.43 -27.71
C ASN A 98 -1.95 -0.98 -28.87
N CYS A 99 -1.37 -1.74 -29.81
CA CYS A 99 -2.06 -2.25 -30.99
C CYS A 99 -1.75 -3.72 -31.24
N LEU A 100 -2.78 -4.57 -31.25
CA LEU A 100 -2.61 -5.98 -31.55
C LEU A 100 -2.28 -6.20 -33.03
N ASP A 101 -1.67 -7.34 -33.37
CA ASP A 101 -1.39 -7.83 -34.72
C ASP A 101 -2.66 -8.07 -35.57
N SER A 102 -3.82 -7.97 -34.94
CA SER A 102 -5.15 -8.02 -35.53
C SER A 102 -5.77 -6.63 -35.75
N CYS A 103 -4.99 -5.57 -35.52
CA CYS A 103 -5.36 -4.17 -35.65
C CYS A 103 -6.59 -3.79 -34.83
N LYS A 104 -6.61 -4.34 -33.61
CA LYS A 104 -7.51 -3.99 -32.51
C LYS A 104 -6.71 -3.30 -31.44
N SER A 105 -7.28 -2.25 -30.84
CA SER A 105 -6.61 -1.57 -29.72
C SER A 105 -6.49 -2.54 -28.56
N ALA A 106 -5.29 -2.64 -27.99
CA ALA A 106 -5.03 -3.48 -26.84
C ALA A 106 -5.83 -3.02 -25.62
N LYS A 107 -6.42 -3.96 -24.89
CA LYS A 107 -7.32 -3.73 -23.75
C LYS A 107 -7.25 -4.90 -22.78
N CYS A 108 -7.45 -4.58 -21.51
CA CYS A 108 -7.62 -5.60 -20.48
C CYS A 108 -8.71 -6.63 -20.83
N GLY A 109 -8.33 -7.91 -20.74
CA GLY A 109 -9.13 -9.07 -21.13
C GLY A 109 -8.95 -9.49 -22.59
N ASP A 110 -7.94 -8.99 -23.30
CA ASP A 110 -7.69 -9.32 -24.71
C ASP A 110 -6.70 -10.48 -24.91
N LYS A 111 -6.27 -11.11 -23.81
CA LYS A 111 -5.28 -12.21 -23.71
C LYS A 111 -3.83 -11.76 -23.68
N PHE A 112 -3.52 -10.50 -23.93
CA PHE A 112 -2.15 -10.01 -24.06
C PHE A 112 -1.84 -8.95 -23.01
N VAL A 113 -0.84 -9.23 -22.17
CA VAL A 113 -0.40 -8.26 -21.16
C VAL A 113 0.41 -7.15 -21.83
N GLN A 114 -0.13 -5.93 -21.80
CA GLN A 114 0.57 -4.74 -22.28
C GLN A 114 1.76 -4.38 -21.40
N GLN A 115 2.94 -4.28 -22.01
CA GLN A 115 4.19 -4.10 -21.29
C GLN A 115 4.23 -2.72 -20.62
N ASN A 116 4.43 -2.72 -19.29
CA ASN A 116 4.47 -1.52 -18.44
C ASN A 116 3.13 -0.76 -18.31
N VAL A 117 2.01 -1.36 -18.76
CA VAL A 117 0.66 -0.80 -18.61
C VAL A 117 -0.18 -1.73 -17.74
N GLU A 118 -0.16 -3.02 -18.04
CA GLU A 118 -0.95 -4.06 -17.38
C GLU A 118 -0.04 -4.94 -16.51
N GLU A 119 -0.53 -5.36 -15.34
CA GLU A 119 0.19 -6.29 -14.46
C GLU A 119 -0.19 -7.76 -14.74
N CYS A 120 -1.39 -7.97 -15.26
CA CYS A 120 -1.96 -9.25 -15.64
C CYS A 120 -2.99 -9.07 -16.75
N ASP A 121 -3.39 -10.17 -17.37
CA ASP A 121 -4.54 -10.29 -18.27
C ASP A 121 -5.03 -11.75 -18.19
N ASP A 122 -6.33 -11.97 -18.01
CA ASP A 122 -6.93 -13.31 -17.93
C ASP A 122 -8.04 -13.56 -18.96
N GLU A 123 -7.93 -12.90 -20.12
CA GLU A 123 -8.75 -13.12 -21.33
C GLU A 123 -10.26 -12.86 -21.12
N ASN A 124 -10.64 -12.18 -20.04
CA ASN A 124 -12.04 -11.97 -19.74
C ASN A 124 -12.31 -10.63 -19.03
N SER A 125 -13.57 -10.38 -18.66
CA SER A 125 -14.00 -9.13 -17.99
C SER A 125 -14.73 -9.40 -16.68
N ILE A 126 -14.39 -10.51 -16.04
CA ILE A 126 -14.79 -10.89 -14.69
C ILE A 126 -13.78 -10.24 -13.76
N ASN A 127 -14.27 -9.64 -12.67
CA ASN A 127 -13.41 -8.82 -11.80
C ASN A 127 -12.89 -9.59 -10.58
N ASN A 128 -13.42 -10.79 -10.34
CA ASN A 128 -13.24 -11.56 -9.10
C ASN A 128 -12.55 -12.92 -9.32
N ASP A 129 -11.64 -12.96 -10.29
CA ASP A 129 -10.81 -14.10 -10.67
C ASP A 129 -9.32 -13.73 -10.70
N SER A 130 -8.57 -14.12 -11.74
CA SER A 130 -7.10 -14.07 -11.68
C SER A 130 -6.53 -12.69 -11.94
N CYS A 131 -7.30 -11.83 -12.61
CA CYS A 131 -6.96 -10.46 -12.91
C CYS A 131 -8.18 -9.57 -12.77
N THR A 132 -8.02 -8.37 -12.22
CA THR A 132 -9.14 -7.41 -12.18
C THR A 132 -9.40 -6.80 -13.56
N ASN A 133 -10.58 -6.23 -13.77
CA ASN A 133 -10.95 -5.49 -14.99
C ASN A 133 -10.12 -4.21 -15.21
N GLN A 134 -9.24 -3.85 -14.27
CA GLN A 134 -8.27 -2.77 -14.38
C GLN A 134 -6.85 -3.29 -14.71
N CYS A 135 -6.74 -4.59 -15.01
CA CYS A 135 -5.49 -5.30 -15.29
C CYS A 135 -4.45 -5.15 -14.16
N LYS A 136 -4.97 -5.23 -12.94
CA LYS A 136 -4.21 -5.29 -11.69
C LYS A 136 -4.41 -6.64 -11.04
N LEU A 137 -3.34 -7.12 -10.41
CA LEU A 137 -3.44 -8.33 -9.59
C LEU A 137 -4.41 -8.06 -8.43
N PRO A 138 -5.33 -9.00 -8.13
CA PRO A 138 -6.21 -8.89 -6.99
C PRO A 138 -5.42 -8.72 -5.69
N ILE A 139 -5.88 -7.81 -4.83
CA ILE A 139 -5.31 -7.62 -3.49
C ILE A 139 -6.40 -7.57 -2.45
N CYS A 140 -6.11 -8.13 -1.28
CA CYS A 140 -7.04 -8.02 -0.16
C CYS A 140 -7.23 -6.55 0.24
N GLY A 141 -8.49 -6.12 0.35
CA GLY A 141 -8.86 -4.76 0.71
C GLY A 141 -9.11 -3.84 -0.49
N ASP A 142 -9.33 -4.38 -1.69
CA ASP A 142 -9.58 -3.59 -2.91
C ASP A 142 -11.07 -3.37 -3.21
N ASN A 143 -11.96 -3.78 -2.30
CA ASN A 143 -13.42 -3.80 -2.46
C ASN A 143 -13.92 -4.85 -3.46
N ILE A 144 -13.08 -5.81 -3.87
CA ILE A 144 -13.41 -6.86 -4.81
C ILE A 144 -13.09 -8.22 -4.19
N LYS A 145 -14.08 -8.79 -3.51
CA LYS A 145 -13.94 -10.12 -2.94
C LYS A 145 -13.71 -11.19 -4.02
N GLN A 146 -12.51 -11.75 -4.05
CA GLN A 146 -12.10 -12.82 -4.93
C GLN A 146 -12.67 -14.18 -4.53
N ILE A 147 -12.66 -15.15 -5.45
CA ILE A 147 -13.18 -16.49 -5.19
C ILE A 147 -12.43 -17.25 -4.08
N ASN A 148 -11.14 -16.94 -3.91
CA ASN A 148 -10.25 -17.53 -2.91
C ASN A 148 -10.17 -16.72 -1.60
N GLU A 149 -10.93 -15.63 -1.50
CA GLU A 149 -10.96 -14.77 -0.31
C GLU A 149 -12.17 -15.10 0.58
N GLU A 150 -11.96 -15.18 1.89
CA GLU A 150 -13.05 -15.40 2.83
C GLU A 150 -13.84 -14.11 3.12
N CYS A 151 -13.18 -12.97 3.01
CA CYS A 151 -13.68 -11.60 3.20
C CYS A 151 -12.92 -10.62 2.29
N ASP A 152 -13.48 -9.43 2.10
CA ASP A 152 -12.82 -8.21 1.65
C ASP A 152 -13.66 -7.05 2.20
N ASP A 153 -13.07 -6.16 2.97
CA ASP A 153 -13.73 -5.00 3.60
C ASP A 153 -13.26 -3.67 3.02
N GLY A 154 -12.61 -3.72 1.85
CA GLY A 154 -12.24 -2.54 1.09
C GLY A 154 -11.10 -1.71 1.67
N ASN A 155 -10.36 -2.25 2.64
CA ASN A 155 -9.18 -1.61 3.18
C ASN A 155 -8.16 -2.64 3.73
N GLN A 156 -7.03 -2.15 4.25
CA GLN A 156 -5.94 -2.98 4.78
C GLN A 156 -5.69 -2.70 6.27
N ILE A 157 -6.74 -2.37 7.00
CA ILE A 157 -6.72 -2.26 8.45
C ILE A 157 -6.83 -3.69 9.01
N ILE A 158 -6.22 -3.93 10.17
CA ILE A 158 -6.32 -5.21 10.88
C ILE A 158 -7.27 -4.99 12.05
N GLY A 159 -8.15 -5.95 12.33
CA GLY A 159 -9.16 -5.78 13.35
C GLY A 159 -10.25 -4.83 12.86
N ASP A 160 -10.81 -5.07 11.69
CA ASP A 160 -12.05 -4.43 11.23
C ASP A 160 -12.96 -5.39 10.47
N GLY A 161 -12.60 -6.67 10.45
CA GLY A 161 -13.42 -7.78 9.95
C GLY A 161 -12.71 -8.62 8.90
N CYS A 162 -11.67 -8.10 8.27
CA CYS A 162 -10.86 -8.82 7.29
C CYS A 162 -9.36 -8.63 7.50
N SER A 163 -8.64 -9.74 7.61
CA SER A 163 -7.18 -9.68 7.72
C SER A 163 -6.52 -9.28 6.39
N LEU A 164 -5.26 -8.87 6.43
CA LEU A 164 -4.43 -8.57 5.25
C LEU A 164 -4.29 -9.73 4.23
N THR A 165 -4.62 -10.95 4.64
CA THR A 165 -4.61 -12.15 3.78
C THR A 165 -6.01 -12.66 3.48
N CYS A 166 -7.03 -11.82 3.64
CA CYS A 166 -8.42 -12.10 3.31
C CYS A 166 -9.02 -13.32 4.01
N SER A 167 -8.54 -13.57 5.23
CA SER A 167 -9.16 -14.49 6.18
C SER A 167 -10.05 -13.69 7.12
N LYS A 168 -11.23 -14.23 7.45
CA LYS A 168 -12.16 -13.56 8.38
C LYS A 168 -11.54 -13.46 9.76
N GLU A 169 -11.65 -12.28 10.35
CA GLU A 169 -11.28 -12.07 11.75
C GLU A 169 -12.40 -12.60 12.66
N LEU A 170 -12.03 -13.16 13.82
CA LEU A 170 -12.97 -13.82 14.73
C LEU A 170 -13.38 -12.87 15.86
N ASP A 171 -14.66 -12.51 15.89
CA ASP A 171 -15.30 -11.86 17.04
C ASP A 171 -15.26 -12.78 18.27
N THR A 172 -14.22 -12.63 19.07
CA THR A 172 -13.88 -13.56 20.17
C THR A 172 -14.58 -13.16 21.45
N ASP A 173 -14.76 -11.86 21.68
CA ASP A 173 -15.43 -11.34 22.88
C ASP A 173 -16.95 -11.12 22.70
N LYS A 174 -17.46 -11.25 21.46
CA LYS A 174 -18.87 -11.27 21.05
C LYS A 174 -19.57 -9.93 21.22
N ASP A 175 -18.86 -8.82 21.15
CA ASP A 175 -19.46 -7.49 21.18
C ASP A 175 -19.97 -7.01 19.79
N SER A 176 -19.74 -7.81 18.75
CA SER A 176 -20.09 -7.53 17.34
C SER A 176 -19.30 -6.39 16.70
N ILE A 177 -18.15 -6.01 17.28
CA ILE A 177 -17.20 -5.04 16.75
C ILE A 177 -15.90 -5.79 16.46
N PHE A 178 -15.62 -6.04 15.18
CA PHE A 178 -14.33 -6.61 14.78
C PHE A 178 -13.23 -5.58 15.06
N ASP A 179 -12.38 -5.85 16.04
CA ASP A 179 -11.28 -4.97 16.40
C ASP A 179 -10.03 -5.72 16.89
N PRO A 180 -8.89 -5.07 17.17
CA PRO A 180 -7.71 -5.76 17.70
C PRO A 180 -7.89 -6.40 19.10
N VAL A 181 -9.03 -6.16 19.78
CA VAL A 181 -9.45 -6.85 21.01
C VAL A 181 -9.94 -8.26 20.69
N ASP A 182 -10.56 -8.43 19.53
CA ASP A 182 -10.85 -9.74 18.99
C ASP A 182 -9.55 -10.49 18.71
N ASN A 183 -9.46 -11.71 19.26
CA ASN A 183 -8.27 -12.55 19.44
C ASN A 183 -7.49 -12.38 20.76
N CYS A 184 -7.93 -11.53 21.69
CA CYS A 184 -7.30 -11.36 23.00
C CYS A 184 -8.28 -11.70 24.13
N PRO A 185 -8.28 -12.95 24.64
CA PRO A 185 -9.37 -13.45 25.49
C PRO A 185 -9.35 -12.90 26.94
N THR A 186 -8.32 -12.13 27.33
CA THR A 186 -8.13 -11.74 28.73
C THR A 186 -7.71 -10.28 28.91
N PHE A 187 -8.56 -9.50 29.60
CA PHE A 187 -8.12 -8.30 30.29
C PHE A 187 -7.27 -8.73 31.49
N TYR A 188 -5.96 -8.60 31.34
CA TYR A 188 -5.04 -8.85 32.44
C TYR A 188 -4.97 -7.58 33.29
N ASN A 189 -5.65 -7.61 34.43
CA ASN A 189 -5.31 -6.73 35.53
C ASN A 189 -4.27 -7.45 36.38
N PRO A 190 -3.05 -6.91 36.57
CA PRO A 190 -2.10 -7.48 37.50
C PRO A 190 -2.51 -7.26 38.96
N ASP A 191 -3.74 -7.68 39.29
CA ASP A 191 -4.17 -7.89 40.64
C ASP A 191 -3.29 -9.00 41.25
N GLN A 192 -2.39 -8.59 42.15
CA GLN A 192 -2.06 -9.25 43.43
C GLN A 192 -0.64 -9.81 43.68
N GLU A 193 -0.28 -9.69 44.96
CA GLU A 193 0.92 -10.07 45.75
C GLU A 193 2.18 -9.18 45.69
N ILE A 194 2.47 -8.58 46.85
CA ILE A 194 3.48 -7.56 47.13
C ILE A 194 4.88 -8.17 47.23
N VAL A 195 5.86 -7.60 46.51
CA VAL A 195 7.28 -7.69 46.87
C VAL A 195 7.79 -6.30 47.25
N TRP A 196 8.22 -6.13 48.50
CA TRP A 196 8.77 -4.88 49.02
C TRP A 196 10.13 -4.58 48.39
N ILE A 197 10.28 -3.39 47.79
CA ILE A 197 11.61 -2.81 47.56
C ILE A 197 11.59 -1.37 48.05
N THR A 198 12.35 -1.09 49.10
CA THR A 198 12.62 0.28 49.54
C THR A 198 13.55 0.95 48.51
N PRO A 199 13.22 2.16 48.01
CA PRO A 199 14.16 2.91 47.20
C PRO A 199 15.31 3.35 48.11
N THR A 200 16.54 2.98 47.71
CA THR A 200 17.82 3.29 48.36
C THR A 200 18.11 2.62 49.72
N GLY A 201 18.87 1.53 49.66
CA GLY A 201 19.71 1.06 50.76
C GLY A 201 19.07 0.01 51.68
N GLY A 202 18.93 -1.23 51.21
CA GLY A 202 18.62 -2.36 52.09
C GLY A 202 18.40 -3.65 51.32
N THR A 203 19.14 -4.70 51.71
CA THR A 203 19.09 -6.04 51.13
C THR A 203 17.71 -6.68 51.27
N ALA A 204 17.10 -7.13 50.17
CA ALA A 204 15.92 -8.00 50.19
C ALA A 204 16.26 -9.35 49.55
N SER A 205 15.96 -10.43 50.28
CA SER A 205 16.02 -11.81 49.80
C SER A 205 14.89 -12.06 48.80
N ALA A 206 15.25 -12.64 47.66
CA ALA A 206 14.33 -12.95 46.57
C ALA A 206 13.31 -14.04 46.95
N SER A 207 12.04 -13.72 46.73
CA SER A 207 11.01 -14.67 46.29
C SER A 207 10.38 -14.09 45.03
N SER A 208 10.37 -14.88 43.97
CA SER A 208 10.15 -14.50 42.58
C SER A 208 8.70 -14.14 42.25
N TYR A 209 8.32 -12.86 42.29
CA TYR A 209 7.07 -12.34 41.69
C TYR A 209 7.23 -10.86 41.24
N TYR A 210 6.48 -10.48 40.20
CA TYR A 210 6.41 -9.25 39.40
C TYR A 210 6.63 -7.90 40.15
N THR A 211 7.13 -6.86 39.49
CA THR A 211 7.45 -5.57 40.16
C THR A 211 7.11 -4.35 39.30
N ALA A 212 6.46 -3.34 39.89
CA ALA A 212 6.23 -2.04 39.26
C ALA A 212 7.28 -1.01 39.73
N TYR A 213 7.75 -0.17 38.80
CA TYR A 213 8.72 0.91 39.07
C TYR A 213 8.15 2.26 38.64
N PHE A 214 8.56 3.34 39.32
CA PHE A 214 8.13 4.71 39.02
C PHE A 214 9.22 5.72 39.36
N HIS A 215 9.18 6.90 38.72
CA HIS A 215 10.11 8.01 38.99
C HIS A 215 9.38 9.35 39.05
N SER A 216 9.67 10.15 40.11
CA SER A 216 9.24 11.54 40.26
C SER A 216 10.42 12.39 40.76
N LEU A 217 10.59 13.61 40.22
CA LEU A 217 11.87 14.33 40.29
C LEU A 217 12.08 15.26 41.50
N HIS A 218 11.12 15.47 42.40
CA HIS A 218 11.38 16.20 43.65
C HIS A 218 10.31 15.89 44.72
N TYR A 219 10.78 15.60 45.95
CA TYR A 219 10.04 15.52 47.22
C TYR A 219 8.62 14.96 47.14
N GLY A 220 8.46 13.71 47.62
CA GLY A 220 7.22 13.06 48.09
C GLY A 220 5.92 13.60 47.50
N GLU A 221 5.26 12.86 46.63
CA GLU A 221 4.32 11.85 47.12
C GLU A 221 3.87 11.06 45.88
N ALA A 222 4.52 9.94 45.61
CA ALA A 222 3.92 8.92 44.77
C ALA A 222 2.94 8.15 45.65
N THR A 223 1.92 8.86 46.13
CA THR A 223 1.00 8.33 47.12
C THR A 223 -0.43 8.76 46.88
N ASP A 224 -1.38 7.91 47.27
CA ASP A 224 -2.78 8.33 47.46
C ASP A 224 -2.87 9.52 48.44
N ILE A 225 -4.10 10.04 48.64
CA ILE A 225 -4.37 11.12 49.60
C ILE A 225 -3.98 10.77 51.07
N SER A 226 -3.56 9.52 51.31
CA SER A 226 -3.21 8.94 52.62
C SER A 226 -1.71 8.61 52.76
N GLY A 227 -0.88 8.82 51.74
CA GLY A 227 0.57 8.55 51.83
C GLY A 227 1.03 7.13 51.42
N ASN A 228 0.22 6.33 50.72
CA ASN A 228 0.57 4.94 50.34
C ASN A 228 1.15 4.78 48.91
N LEU A 229 2.13 3.88 48.72
CA LEU A 229 2.90 3.64 47.47
C LEU A 229 2.07 3.33 46.20
N PRO A 230 2.58 3.51 44.97
CA PRO A 230 1.86 3.39 43.66
C PRO A 230 1.31 2.02 43.25
N LYS A 231 1.30 1.03 44.15
CA LYS A 231 0.71 -0.30 43.92
C LYS A 231 -0.78 -0.25 43.55
N TYR A 232 -1.45 0.86 43.87
CA TYR A 232 -2.87 1.08 43.65
C TYR A 232 -3.25 1.37 42.19
N VAL A 233 -2.28 1.58 41.29
CA VAL A 233 -2.57 1.74 39.85
C VAL A 233 -2.98 0.41 39.18
N PHE A 234 -2.83 -0.70 39.90
CA PHE A 234 -3.06 -2.06 39.42
C PHE A 234 -3.90 -2.88 40.40
N ASP A 235 -4.66 -2.23 41.29
CA ASP A 235 -5.34 -2.90 42.40
C ASP A 235 -6.86 -2.82 42.35
N THR A 236 -7.43 -2.34 41.24
CA THR A 236 -8.86 -2.12 40.97
C THR A 236 -9.53 -1.00 41.75
N TYR A 237 -8.87 -0.37 42.73
CA TYR A 237 -9.45 0.70 43.54
C TYR A 237 -9.13 2.07 42.95
N ILE A 238 -10.04 2.55 42.13
CA ILE A 238 -9.96 3.85 41.42
C ILE A 238 -9.79 5.09 42.30
N GLU A 239 -10.05 5.01 43.61
CA GLU A 239 -9.90 6.14 44.55
C GLU A 239 -8.43 6.33 44.97
N ASP A 240 -7.64 5.27 44.85
CA ASP A 240 -6.22 5.26 45.08
C ASP A 240 -5.53 5.36 43.70
N GLY A 241 -4.38 6.05 43.63
CA GLY A 241 -3.79 6.34 42.33
C GLY A 241 -2.42 6.96 42.41
N TRP A 242 -1.69 6.87 41.32
CA TRP A 242 -0.39 7.50 41.17
C TRP A 242 -0.56 8.90 40.58
N TRP A 243 0.26 9.83 41.05
CA TRP A 243 0.39 11.15 40.45
C TRP A 243 1.84 11.63 40.52
N SER A 244 2.18 12.57 39.64
CA SER A 244 3.49 13.23 39.63
C SER A 244 3.35 14.70 39.28
N ARG A 245 4.13 15.57 39.94
CA ARG A 245 4.25 17.01 39.61
C ARG A 245 5.42 17.27 38.66
N ASN A 246 5.37 18.45 38.04
CA ASN A 246 6.42 19.12 37.27
C ASN A 246 7.00 18.29 36.10
N ILE A 247 6.15 17.81 35.19
CA ILE A 247 6.54 17.08 33.97
C ILE A 247 7.48 17.91 33.06
N LYS A 248 7.45 19.25 33.17
CA LYS A 248 8.25 20.18 32.36
C LYS A 248 9.33 20.98 33.10
N ASP A 249 9.36 20.98 34.44
CA ASP A 249 10.10 22.01 35.21
C ASP A 249 11.43 21.52 35.82
N SER A 250 12.01 20.47 35.24
CA SER A 250 13.32 19.95 35.67
C SER A 250 14.33 20.00 34.54
N THR A 251 15.57 20.39 34.86
CA THR A 251 16.72 20.30 33.97
C THR A 251 17.68 19.24 34.51
N PRO A 252 17.91 18.12 33.80
CA PRO A 252 17.30 17.71 32.52
C PRO A 252 15.83 17.28 32.69
N GLN A 253 15.01 17.49 31.65
CA GLN A 253 13.58 17.19 31.62
C GLN A 253 13.41 15.66 31.56
N ILE A 254 13.10 15.03 32.69
CA ILE A 254 12.79 13.60 32.72
C ILE A 254 11.27 13.45 32.77
N PRO A 255 10.61 12.93 31.71
CA PRO A 255 9.17 12.69 31.71
C PRO A 255 8.78 11.72 32.83
N ALA A 256 7.56 11.88 33.33
CA ALA A 256 7.01 10.97 34.34
C ALA A 256 6.69 9.62 33.69
N TRP A 257 6.99 8.51 34.35
CA TRP A 257 6.77 7.18 33.79
C TRP A 257 6.34 6.15 34.81
N LEU A 258 5.56 5.18 34.34
CA LEU A 258 5.11 4.01 35.08
C LEU A 258 5.54 2.77 34.30
N GLU A 259 6.24 1.85 34.98
CA GLU A 259 6.75 0.59 34.41
C GLU A 259 6.14 -0.60 35.15
N TYR A 260 5.79 -1.64 34.40
CA TYR A 260 5.40 -2.95 34.89
C TYR A 260 6.36 -4.02 34.34
N ASP A 261 6.95 -4.84 35.23
CA ASP A 261 7.87 -5.93 34.89
C ASP A 261 7.19 -7.28 35.07
N PHE A 262 6.90 -7.96 33.95
CA PHE A 262 6.43 -9.36 33.90
C PHE A 262 7.50 -10.36 34.39
N GLY A 263 8.75 -9.93 34.55
CA GLY A 263 9.83 -10.83 34.91
C GLY A 263 10.22 -11.77 33.76
N LYS A 264 11.48 -12.17 33.78
CA LYS A 264 12.08 -12.99 32.72
C LYS A 264 11.40 -14.36 32.63
N GLY A 265 10.99 -14.77 31.43
CA GLY A 265 10.31 -16.04 31.18
C GLY A 265 8.79 -16.00 31.31
N ASN A 266 8.21 -14.85 31.66
CA ASN A 266 6.76 -14.62 31.65
C ASN A 266 6.38 -13.48 30.69
N GLU A 267 7.16 -13.28 29.62
CA GLU A 267 6.91 -12.23 28.64
C GLU A 267 5.47 -12.34 28.09
N LYS A 268 4.76 -11.22 28.04
CA LYS A 268 3.37 -11.16 27.56
C LYS A 268 3.30 -10.39 26.26
N VAL A 269 2.39 -10.77 25.36
CA VAL A 269 1.99 -9.97 24.20
C VAL A 269 0.84 -9.05 24.65
N ILE A 270 1.11 -7.75 24.73
CA ILE A 270 0.11 -6.72 25.01
C ILE A 270 -0.32 -6.10 23.67
N LYS A 271 -1.62 -6.05 23.37
CA LYS A 271 -2.18 -5.37 22.18
C LYS A 271 -2.97 -4.09 22.51
N GLY A 272 -3.12 -3.80 23.80
CA GLY A 272 -3.79 -2.58 24.25
C GLY A 272 -3.60 -2.31 25.74
N TYR A 273 -3.89 -1.08 26.16
CA TYR A 273 -3.91 -0.68 27.56
C TYR A 273 -5.06 0.28 27.86
N SER A 274 -5.59 0.24 29.07
CA SER A 274 -6.52 1.24 29.58
C SER A 274 -5.79 2.29 30.39
N ILE A 275 -6.23 3.55 30.32
CA ILE A 275 -5.90 4.56 31.32
C ILE A 275 -7.21 5.00 31.97
N LEU A 276 -7.27 4.92 33.29
CA LEU A 276 -8.34 5.50 34.10
C LEU A 276 -7.75 6.54 35.04
N THR A 277 -8.42 7.68 35.14
CA THR A 277 -8.10 8.77 36.07
C THR A 277 -9.38 9.22 36.78
N TYR A 278 -9.22 9.97 37.87
CA TYR A 278 -10.31 10.71 38.46
C TYR A 278 -9.93 12.16 38.74
N GLU A 279 -10.93 13.01 38.94
CA GLU A 279 -10.82 14.37 39.45
C GLU A 279 -11.84 14.55 40.58
N GLN A 280 -11.39 14.99 41.76
CA GLN A 280 -12.26 15.30 42.88
C GLN A 280 -12.56 16.80 42.89
N GLU A 281 -13.84 17.17 42.94
CA GLU A 281 -14.25 18.57 43.11
C GLU A 281 -14.05 19.00 44.57
N THR A 282 -12.80 19.30 44.95
CA THR A 282 -12.49 19.92 46.24
C THR A 282 -12.41 21.45 46.12
N PRO A 283 -12.76 22.24 47.15
CA PRO A 283 -12.66 23.71 47.13
C PRO A 283 -11.24 24.30 46.99
N LEU A 284 -10.22 23.46 46.81
CA LEU A 284 -8.82 23.82 46.60
C LEU A 284 -8.38 23.18 45.28
N ASP A 285 -8.12 24.00 44.26
CA ASP A 285 -7.92 23.69 42.83
C ASP A 285 -6.68 22.83 42.48
N PHE A 286 -6.22 21.92 43.35
CA PHE A 286 -5.00 21.15 43.12
C PHE A 286 -5.18 19.94 42.18
N ASN A 287 -6.42 19.58 41.84
CA ASN A 287 -6.75 18.32 41.14
C ASN A 287 -7.21 18.48 39.69
N GLU A 288 -7.41 19.69 39.19
CA GLU A 288 -7.93 19.92 37.83
C GLU A 288 -6.85 19.72 36.75
N GLY A 289 -7.22 19.02 35.67
CA GLY A 289 -6.39 18.90 34.47
C GLY A 289 -5.14 18.02 34.66
N MET A 290 -5.15 17.09 35.63
CA MET A 290 -4.06 16.14 35.82
C MET A 290 -4.14 14.93 34.86
N ASN A 291 -5.11 14.90 33.95
CA ASN A 291 -5.19 13.81 32.99
C ASN A 291 -3.96 13.83 32.08
N PRO A 292 -3.36 12.65 31.80
CA PRO A 292 -2.31 12.56 30.80
C PRO A 292 -2.90 12.95 29.44
N LYS A 293 -2.15 13.76 28.70
CA LYS A 293 -2.55 14.28 27.38
C LYS A 293 -1.70 13.71 26.26
N SER A 294 -0.42 13.47 26.50
CA SER A 294 0.47 12.86 25.52
C SER A 294 1.45 11.90 26.18
N TRP A 295 1.75 10.78 25.54
CA TRP A 295 2.67 9.76 26.06
C TRP A 295 3.18 8.81 24.98
N THR A 296 4.25 8.09 25.29
CA THR A 296 4.68 6.90 24.54
C THR A 296 4.44 5.65 25.39
N PHE A 297 3.97 4.57 24.76
CA PHE A 297 3.88 3.25 25.38
C PHE A 297 4.96 2.36 24.79
N GLU A 298 5.73 1.69 25.63
CA GLU A 298 6.97 1.04 25.22
C GLU A 298 7.10 -0.37 25.81
N GLY A 299 7.69 -1.28 25.03
CA GLY A 299 8.04 -2.64 25.46
C GLY A 299 9.56 -2.81 25.59
N PHE A 300 10.01 -3.64 26.53
CA PHE A 300 11.43 -3.90 26.78
C PHE A 300 11.83 -5.37 26.59
N ASN A 301 12.77 -5.60 25.68
CA ASN A 301 13.54 -6.83 25.54
C ASN A 301 15.01 -6.45 25.25
N ASN A 302 15.80 -6.22 26.30
CA ASN A 302 17.15 -5.65 26.28
C ASN A 302 17.24 -4.14 25.96
N ASN A 303 16.36 -3.63 25.09
CA ASN A 303 16.19 -2.19 24.83
C ASN A 303 14.70 -1.84 24.83
N TRP A 304 14.39 -0.57 25.11
CA TRP A 304 13.03 -0.03 25.01
C TRP A 304 12.66 0.25 23.56
N LEU A 305 11.47 -0.19 23.15
CA LEU A 305 10.89 0.01 21.82
C LEU A 305 9.52 0.66 21.96
N GLY A 306 9.26 1.72 21.20
CA GLY A 306 7.95 2.37 21.14
C GLY A 306 6.94 1.49 20.43
N LEU A 307 5.82 1.22 21.11
CA LEU A 307 4.69 0.42 20.63
C LEU A 307 3.50 1.31 20.27
N ASP A 308 3.31 2.40 20.99
CA ASP A 308 2.26 3.39 20.75
C ASP A 308 2.75 4.81 21.09
N THR A 309 2.19 5.82 20.41
CA THR A 309 2.47 7.24 20.64
C THR A 309 1.19 8.04 20.53
N VAL A 310 0.76 8.62 21.66
CA VAL A 310 -0.47 9.40 21.76
C VAL A 310 -0.11 10.87 21.95
N SER A 311 -0.60 11.73 21.06
CA SER A 311 -0.34 13.19 21.12
C SER A 311 -1.50 14.00 21.73
N ASP A 312 -2.73 13.49 21.69
CA ASP A 312 -3.92 14.14 22.27
C ASP A 312 -4.90 13.08 22.81
N GLY A 313 -4.50 12.46 23.91
CA GLY A 313 -5.17 11.33 24.54
C GLY A 313 -6.40 11.73 25.33
N ASN A 314 -7.41 12.33 24.66
CA ASN A 314 -8.67 12.72 25.28
C ASN A 314 -9.34 11.50 25.95
N LEU A 315 -9.33 11.46 27.28
CA LEU A 315 -10.01 10.45 28.08
C LEU A 315 -11.50 10.76 28.13
N THR A 316 -12.35 9.72 28.14
CA THR A 316 -13.81 9.91 28.14
C THR A 316 -14.33 9.92 29.57
N MET A 317 -15.09 10.96 29.92
CA MET A 317 -15.72 11.07 31.23
C MET A 317 -16.78 9.98 31.41
N MET A 318 -16.67 9.20 32.48
CA MET A 318 -17.69 8.28 32.95
C MET A 318 -18.65 9.06 33.86
N THR A 319 -19.94 9.08 33.55
CA THR A 319 -20.95 9.61 34.46
C THR A 319 -21.16 8.64 35.62
N ASP A 320 -20.55 8.93 36.76
CA ASP A 320 -20.88 8.27 38.02
C ASP A 320 -21.86 9.13 38.82
N LYS A 321 -22.85 8.50 39.47
CA LYS A 321 -23.87 9.19 40.28
C LYS A 321 -23.40 9.44 41.72
N GLU A 322 -22.19 9.03 42.06
CA GLU A 322 -21.59 9.25 43.36
C GLU A 322 -20.95 10.65 43.49
N ILE A 323 -20.94 11.13 44.73
CA ILE A 323 -20.85 12.55 45.10
C ILE A 323 -19.44 13.09 44.79
N ASN A 324 -19.36 14.12 43.94
CA ASN A 324 -18.21 15.02 43.72
C ASN A 324 -16.90 14.43 43.11
N VAL A 325 -16.96 13.29 42.40
CA VAL A 325 -15.79 12.73 41.69
C VAL A 325 -16.11 12.48 40.21
N LYS A 326 -15.35 13.10 39.29
CA LYS A 326 -15.40 12.84 37.85
C LYS A 326 -14.37 11.76 37.53
N LYS A 327 -14.77 10.71 36.83
CA LYS A 327 -13.87 9.63 36.40
C LYS A 327 -13.68 9.72 34.90
N TYR A 328 -12.47 9.50 34.40
CA TYR A 328 -12.17 9.48 32.97
C TYR A 328 -11.48 8.18 32.62
N THR A 329 -11.86 7.56 31.50
CA THR A 329 -11.22 6.34 31.04
C THR A 329 -11.13 6.30 29.52
N LYS A 330 -10.14 5.58 29.00
CA LYS A 330 -10.08 5.20 27.59
C LYS A 330 -9.18 3.98 27.42
N MET A 331 -9.60 3.09 26.52
CA MET A 331 -8.77 2.01 26.00
C MET A 331 -7.98 2.51 24.78
N PHE A 332 -6.72 2.09 24.71
CA PHE A 332 -5.80 2.35 23.59
C PHE A 332 -5.35 1.00 23.04
N TYR A 333 -5.32 0.89 21.72
CA TYR A 333 -4.97 -0.32 20.99
C TYR A 333 -3.81 -0.05 20.06
N PHE A 334 -2.93 -1.04 19.87
CA PHE A 334 -1.77 -0.93 19.00
C PHE A 334 -1.38 -2.32 18.48
N ASN A 335 -0.72 -2.36 17.32
CA ASN A 335 -0.27 -3.61 16.74
C ASN A 335 1.02 -4.09 17.44
N ASN A 336 0.97 -5.27 18.05
CA ASN A 336 2.12 -5.92 18.67
C ASN A 336 1.96 -7.43 18.71
N ASP A 337 2.86 -8.15 18.04
CA ASP A 337 2.96 -9.62 18.09
C ASP A 337 4.22 -10.09 18.84
N VAL A 338 4.94 -9.16 19.48
CA VAL A 338 6.16 -9.46 20.25
C VAL A 338 5.83 -9.46 21.73
N ALA A 339 6.22 -10.53 22.41
CA ALA A 339 6.11 -10.62 23.86
C ALA A 339 7.27 -9.86 24.52
N TYR A 340 6.98 -8.97 25.47
CA TYR A 340 8.01 -8.22 26.19
C TYR A 340 8.05 -8.56 27.68
N GLN A 341 9.24 -8.46 28.26
CA GLN A 341 9.43 -8.65 29.70
C GLN A 341 8.85 -7.47 30.49
N LYS A 342 9.00 -6.25 29.99
CA LYS A 342 8.52 -5.05 30.68
C LYS A 342 7.76 -4.16 29.72
N TYR A 343 6.82 -3.42 30.30
CA TYR A 343 6.09 -2.37 29.61
C TYR A 343 6.15 -1.10 30.43
N ARG A 344 6.23 0.05 29.75
CA ARG A 344 6.13 1.34 30.43
C ARG A 344 5.33 2.34 29.62
N ILE A 345 4.68 3.24 30.34
CA ILE A 345 4.08 4.44 29.78
C ILE A 345 4.94 5.65 30.20
N MET A 346 5.31 6.46 29.21
CA MET A 346 6.11 7.67 29.38
C MET A 346 5.23 8.89 29.12
N ILE A 347 4.77 9.55 30.18
CA ILE A 347 3.91 10.73 30.07
C ILE A 347 4.76 11.94 29.67
N THR A 348 4.48 12.48 28.49
CA THR A 348 5.20 13.63 27.91
C THR A 348 4.46 14.94 28.11
N SER A 349 3.13 14.92 28.29
CA SER A 349 2.32 16.09 28.65
C SER A 349 1.04 15.70 29.41
N SER A 350 0.47 16.66 30.13
CA SER A 350 -0.83 16.58 30.79
C SER A 350 -1.67 17.81 30.48
N GLU A 351 -2.98 17.76 30.74
CA GLU A 351 -3.90 18.87 30.42
C GLU A 351 -3.52 20.19 31.09
N ASN A 352 -3.07 20.14 32.36
CA ASN A 352 -2.57 21.29 33.10
C ASN A 352 -1.08 21.56 32.89
N GLU A 353 -0.41 20.76 32.05
CA GLU A 353 1.01 20.84 31.65
C GLU A 353 2.04 20.72 32.79
N LEU A 354 1.56 20.56 34.03
CA LEU A 354 2.38 20.55 35.24
C LEU A 354 2.41 19.17 35.85
N SER A 355 1.25 18.53 36.03
CA SER A 355 1.14 17.29 36.79
C SER A 355 0.29 16.26 36.05
N THR A 356 0.59 14.98 36.27
CA THR A 356 -0.20 13.87 35.72
C THR A 356 -0.69 12.95 36.83
N ARG A 357 -1.81 12.27 36.60
CA ARG A 357 -2.38 11.24 37.47
C ARG A 357 -2.84 10.05 36.63
N ILE A 358 -2.64 8.85 37.18
CA ILE A 358 -3.19 7.60 36.66
C ILE A 358 -3.71 6.83 37.87
N SER A 359 -5.00 6.54 37.87
CA SER A 359 -5.67 5.84 38.96
C SER A 359 -5.68 4.34 38.73
N GLU A 360 -5.89 3.89 37.49
CA GLU A 360 -5.85 2.47 37.16
C GLU A 360 -5.32 2.28 35.72
N MET A 361 -4.48 1.28 35.52
CA MET A 361 -4.09 0.78 34.19
C MET A 361 -4.34 -0.71 34.07
N LYS A 362 -4.97 -1.10 32.97
CA LYS A 362 -5.20 -2.50 32.60
C LYS A 362 -4.50 -2.80 31.30
N PHE A 363 -4.10 -4.05 31.14
CA PHE A 363 -3.50 -4.51 29.90
C PHE A 363 -4.42 -5.49 29.17
N LEU A 364 -4.52 -5.33 27.87
CA LEU A 364 -5.12 -6.32 26.98
C LEU A 364 -4.03 -7.31 26.57
N VAL A 365 -4.09 -8.52 27.12
CA VAL A 365 -3.10 -9.58 26.91
C VAL A 365 -3.68 -10.64 25.97
N CYS A 366 -2.88 -11.05 25.00
CA CYS A 366 -3.20 -12.09 24.05
C CYS A 366 -2.21 -13.26 24.27
N GLU A 367 -2.73 -14.47 24.48
CA GLU A 367 -1.93 -15.69 24.74
C GLU A 367 -1.79 -16.59 23.52
#